data_AF-A0A7W0V3C0-F1
#
_entry.id   AF-A0A7W0V3C0-F1
#
_cell.length_a   1.000
_cell.length_b   1.000
_cell.length_c   1.000
_cell.angle_alpha   90.00
_cell.angle_beta   90.00
_cell.angle_gamma   90.00
#
_symmetry.space_group_name_H-M   'P 1'
#
loop_
_entity.id
_entity.type
_entity.pdbx_description
1 polymer ?
#
loop_
_entity_poly.entity_id
_entity_poly.type
_entity_poly.pdbx_seq_one_letter_code
_entity_poly.pdbx_strand_id
1 'polypeptide(L)'
;MAEKKTAKKSVAKTAAKKRASKSASKSSGKTEQRFKVGDRVKWDSSSGASVGRVAKVATSSGKIKSFEFKASKDDPRYIVETDEGKHAAHKAEELRKA
;
A
#
# COMPACT_ATOMS: atom_id res chain seq x y z
N MET A 1 -39.02 -40.91 34.07
CA MET A 1 -37.68 -40.43 33.65
C MET A 1 -37.91 -39.12 32.90
N ALA A 2 -37.64 -37.99 33.54
CA ALA A 2 -38.07 -36.67 33.05
C ALA A 2 -36.99 -36.03 32.15
N GLU A 3 -37.45 -35.54 30.99
CA GLU A 3 -36.77 -34.60 30.10
C GLU A 3 -36.10 -33.44 30.83
N LYS A 4 -34.90 -33.07 30.38
CA LYS A 4 -34.42 -31.68 30.49
C LYS A 4 -33.73 -31.25 29.19
N LYS A 5 -34.50 -30.56 28.36
CA LYS A 5 -33.99 -29.59 27.38
C LYS A 5 -33.12 -28.55 28.09
N THR A 6 -31.95 -28.26 27.54
CA THR A 6 -31.26 -27.00 27.84
C THR A 6 -30.69 -26.41 26.55
N ALA A 7 -31.29 -25.30 26.12
CA ALA A 7 -30.72 -24.39 25.14
C ALA A 7 -30.24 -23.13 25.88
N LYS A 8 -29.24 -22.44 25.29
CA LYS A 8 -28.69 -21.08 25.54
C LYS A 8 -27.15 -21.18 25.65
N LYS A 9 -26.32 -20.28 25.11
CA LYS A 9 -26.50 -19.03 24.37
C LYS A 9 -25.10 -18.56 23.93
N SER A 10 -25.01 -18.07 22.69
CA SER A 10 -24.12 -17.02 22.17
C SER A 10 -22.64 -16.97 22.59
N VAL A 11 -21.75 -17.13 21.60
CA VAL A 11 -20.68 -16.15 21.40
C VAL A 11 -20.71 -15.71 19.94
N ALA A 12 -20.98 -14.44 19.73
CA ALA A 12 -20.82 -13.76 18.47
C ALA A 12 -19.66 -12.79 18.62
N LYS A 13 -19.08 -12.43 17.46
CA LYS A 13 -18.27 -11.23 17.20
C LYS A 13 -16.78 -11.40 17.49
N THR A 14 -15.99 -11.52 16.42
CA THR A 14 -15.09 -10.42 16.00
C THR A 14 -14.63 -10.61 14.56
N ALA A 15 -15.09 -9.68 13.72
CA ALA A 15 -14.50 -9.15 12.49
C ALA A 15 -13.83 -10.13 11.51
N ALA A 16 -14.64 -10.65 10.58
CA ALA A 16 -14.20 -10.78 9.20
C ALA A 16 -13.73 -9.38 8.73
N LYS A 17 -12.42 -9.17 8.62
CA LYS A 17 -11.85 -7.98 7.99
C LYS A 17 -12.04 -8.11 6.49
N LYS A 18 -13.29 -7.88 6.08
CA LYS A 18 -13.68 -7.51 4.73
C LYS A 18 -12.78 -6.33 4.33
N ARG A 19 -11.73 -6.59 3.55
CA ARG A 19 -11.03 -5.53 2.82
C ARG A 19 -11.96 -5.10 1.69
N ALA A 20 -13.04 -4.41 2.05
CA ALA A 20 -13.69 -3.49 1.15
C ALA A 20 -12.69 -2.36 0.92
N SER A 21 -11.87 -2.47 -0.11
CA SER A 21 -11.34 -1.29 -0.77
C SER A 21 -12.03 -1.15 -2.11
N LYS A 22 -13.29 -0.71 -2.04
CA LYS A 22 -13.82 0.22 -3.03
C LYS A 22 -12.90 1.43 -2.99
N SER A 23 -11.97 1.52 -3.92
CA SER A 23 -11.34 2.79 -4.27
C SER A 23 -11.22 2.81 -5.77
N ALA A 24 -12.36 3.17 -6.36
CA ALA A 24 -12.37 3.84 -7.63
C ALA A 24 -11.43 5.05 -7.51
N SER A 25 -10.42 5.08 -8.36
CA SER A 25 -9.95 6.33 -8.92
C SER A 25 -9.31 5.99 -10.26
N LYS A 26 -10.17 5.93 -11.28
CA LYS A 26 -9.79 6.50 -12.57
C LYS A 26 -9.34 7.94 -12.26
N SER A 27 -8.05 8.20 -12.31
CA SER A 27 -7.55 9.57 -12.47
C SER A 27 -6.67 9.57 -13.70
N SER A 28 -7.34 9.92 -14.78
CA SER A 28 -6.83 10.23 -16.09
C SER A 28 -6.02 11.55 -16.02
N GLY A 29 -4.89 11.60 -16.71
CA GLY A 29 -4.31 12.84 -17.24
C GLY A 29 -3.29 13.58 -16.37
N LYS A 30 -2.09 13.74 -16.94
CA LYS A 30 -1.02 14.71 -16.63
C LYS A 30 -0.37 14.63 -15.24
N THR A 31 0.79 13.97 -15.17
CA THR A 31 1.98 14.39 -14.39
C THR A 31 1.80 14.90 -12.95
N GLU A 32 0.70 14.56 -12.28
CA GLU A 32 0.50 14.87 -10.88
C GLU A 32 1.21 13.82 -10.06
N GLN A 33 2.15 14.26 -9.24
CA GLN A 33 2.80 13.37 -8.29
C GLN A 33 1.73 12.80 -7.36
N ARG A 34 1.29 11.56 -7.63
CA ARG A 34 0.15 10.92 -6.95
C ARG A 34 0.38 10.80 -5.44
N PHE A 35 1.64 10.72 -5.04
CA PHE A 35 2.06 10.61 -3.65
C PHE A 35 3.11 11.66 -3.34
N LYS A 36 3.14 12.10 -2.08
CA LYS A 36 4.09 13.08 -1.57
C LYS A 36 5.00 12.39 -0.57
N VAL A 37 6.19 12.95 -0.36
CA VAL A 37 7.09 12.49 0.70
C VAL A 37 6.36 12.52 2.04
N GLY A 38 6.47 11.43 2.81
CA GLY A 38 5.76 11.20 4.07
C GLY A 38 4.40 10.51 3.92
N ASP A 39 3.82 10.43 2.72
CA ASP A 39 2.52 9.77 2.51
C ASP A 39 2.65 8.26 2.69
N ARG A 40 1.66 7.66 3.36
CA ARG A 40 1.64 6.22 3.62
C ARG A 40 1.04 5.50 2.42
N VAL A 41 1.85 4.63 1.82
CA VAL A 41 1.51 3.91 0.60
C VAL A 41 1.61 2.41 0.81
N LYS A 42 0.88 1.69 -0.01
CA LYS A 42 0.90 0.24 -0.10
C LYS A 42 1.09 -0.19 -1.54
N TRP A 43 1.72 -1.33 -1.74
CA TRP A 43 1.93 -1.94 -3.05
C TRP A 43 1.80 -3.44 -2.95
N ASP A 44 1.53 -4.08 -4.07
CA ASP A 44 1.58 -5.54 -4.16
C ASP A 44 3.02 -5.98 -4.41
N SER A 45 3.51 -6.86 -3.54
CA SER A 45 4.79 -7.54 -3.65
C SER A 45 4.53 -9.04 -3.83
N SER A 46 5.54 -9.79 -4.28
CA SER A 46 5.43 -11.25 -4.49
C SER A 46 4.95 -12.01 -3.25
N SER A 47 5.23 -11.49 -2.05
CA SER A 47 4.80 -12.07 -0.76
C SER A 47 3.46 -11.51 -0.24
N GLY A 48 2.78 -10.63 -0.98
CA GLY A 48 1.52 -9.99 -0.60
C GLY A 48 1.57 -8.45 -0.58
N ALA A 49 0.58 -7.83 0.04
CA ALA A 49 0.50 -6.36 0.12
C ALA A 49 1.51 -5.80 1.14
N SER A 50 2.52 -5.10 0.64
CA SER A 50 3.50 -4.36 1.45
C SER A 50 3.02 -2.94 1.72
N VAL A 51 3.42 -2.41 2.87
CA VAL A 51 3.12 -1.03 3.30
C VAL A 51 4.41 -0.29 3.62
N GLY A 52 4.42 1.00 3.36
CA GLY A 52 5.56 1.87 3.62
C GLY A 52 5.17 3.34 3.55
N ARG A 53 6.17 4.20 3.58
CA ARG A 53 6.02 5.65 3.41
C ARG A 53 6.87 6.11 2.25
N VAL A 54 6.39 7.08 1.48
CA VAL A 54 7.21 7.68 0.43
C VAL A 54 8.35 8.45 1.10
N ALA A 55 9.58 7.99 0.94
CA ALA A 55 10.77 8.67 1.43
C ALA A 55 11.22 9.77 0.46
N LYS A 56 11.07 9.54 -0.85
CA LYS A 56 11.47 10.50 -1.88
C LYS A 56 10.70 10.28 -3.17
N VAL A 57 10.39 11.36 -3.90
CA VAL A 57 9.93 11.26 -5.30
C VAL A 57 11.06 11.77 -6.18
N ALA A 58 11.52 10.92 -7.09
CA ALA A 58 12.56 11.24 -8.04
C ALA A 58 11.97 11.38 -9.44
N THR A 59 12.21 12.53 -10.07
CA THR A 59 11.76 12.87 -11.43
C THR A 59 12.92 12.92 -12.43
N SER A 60 14.10 12.46 -12.00
CA SER A 60 15.32 12.38 -12.80
C SER A 60 16.09 11.13 -12.39
N SER A 61 16.87 10.58 -13.32
CA SER A 61 17.78 9.48 -13.05
C SER A 61 18.66 9.80 -11.85
N GLY A 62 18.93 8.78 -11.05
CA GLY A 62 19.68 8.95 -9.83
C GLY A 62 20.14 7.64 -9.24
N LYS A 63 20.98 7.77 -8.22
CA LYS A 63 21.52 6.65 -7.46
C LYS A 63 21.15 6.82 -6.00
N ILE A 64 20.61 5.77 -5.41
CA ILE A 64 20.53 5.61 -3.96
C ILE A 64 21.63 4.65 -3.55
N LYS A 65 22.08 4.70 -2.28
CA LYS A 65 23.12 3.81 -1.75
C LYS A 65 22.90 2.33 -2.10
N SER A 66 21.64 1.91 -2.17
CA SER A 66 21.27 0.53 -2.44
C SER A 66 21.19 0.17 -3.93
N PHE A 67 20.87 1.11 -4.84
CA PHE A 67 20.72 0.84 -6.28
C PHE A 67 20.57 2.12 -7.13
N GLU A 68 20.78 1.99 -8.44
CA GLU A 68 20.50 3.03 -9.44
C GLU A 68 19.10 2.89 -10.02
N PHE A 69 18.43 4.02 -10.24
CA PHE A 69 17.10 4.06 -10.83
C PHE A 69 17.04 5.10 -11.95
N LYS A 70 16.29 4.78 -12.99
CA LYS A 70 15.94 5.72 -14.05
C LYS A 70 14.58 6.31 -13.73
N ALA A 71 14.54 7.62 -13.53
CA ALA A 71 13.30 8.37 -13.43
C ALA A 71 13.35 9.54 -14.40
N SER A 72 12.18 10.00 -14.82
CA SER A 72 12.03 11.13 -15.71
C SER A 72 10.85 11.99 -15.25
N LYS A 73 10.68 13.18 -15.82
CA LYS A 73 9.49 14.01 -15.54
C LYS A 73 8.19 13.29 -15.92
N ASP A 74 8.25 12.44 -16.96
CA ASP A 74 7.10 11.65 -17.42
C ASP A 74 6.89 10.37 -16.59
N ASP A 75 8.00 9.70 -16.19
CA ASP A 75 7.98 8.51 -15.33
C ASP A 75 8.68 8.80 -13.98
N PRO A 76 8.02 9.49 -13.05
CA PRO A 76 8.57 9.72 -11.73
C PRO A 76 8.63 8.40 -10.94
N ARG A 77 9.76 8.18 -10.27
CA ARG A 77 10.00 7.02 -9.42
C ARG A 77 9.83 7.40 -7.95
N TYR A 78 8.99 6.65 -7.25
CA TYR A 78 8.66 6.86 -5.85
C TYR A 78 9.49 5.90 -5.03
N ILE A 79 10.41 6.48 -4.28
CA ILE A 79 11.21 5.76 -3.30
C ILE A 79 10.37 5.64 -2.05
N VAL A 80 9.96 4.42 -1.73
CA VAL A 80 9.20 4.10 -0.53
C VAL A 80 10.10 3.38 0.45
N GLU A 81 9.95 3.70 1.72
CA GLU A 81 10.63 3.06 2.83
C GLU A 81 9.61 2.22 3.62
N THR A 82 9.90 0.95 3.85
CA THR A 82 9.10 0.08 4.73
C THR A 82 9.43 0.33 6.20
N ASP A 83 8.60 -0.16 7.11
CA ASP A 83 8.86 -0.10 8.56
C ASP A 83 10.19 -0.78 8.96
N GLU A 84 10.62 -1.78 8.19
CA GLU A 84 11.92 -2.44 8.33
C GLU A 84 13.12 -1.60 7.83
N GLY A 85 12.91 -0.37 7.34
CA GLY A 85 13.96 0.50 6.81
C GLY A 85 14.47 0.12 5.41
N LYS A 86 13.71 -0.69 4.66
CA LYS A 86 14.07 -1.09 3.29
C LYS A 86 13.52 -0.06 2.29
N HIS A 87 14.36 0.32 1.33
CA HIS A 87 13.99 1.24 0.26
C HIS A 87 13.61 0.51 -1.02
N ALA A 88 12.49 0.88 -1.63
CA ALA A 88 12.05 0.34 -2.92
C ALA A 88 11.63 1.47 -3.87
N ALA A 89 11.92 1.32 -5.17
CA ALA A 89 11.61 2.32 -6.18
C ALA A 89 10.48 1.85 -7.11
N HIS A 90 9.26 2.31 -6.83
CA HIS A 90 8.05 1.96 -7.59
C HIS A 90 7.53 3.14 -8.41
N LYS A 91 6.72 2.86 -9.44
CA LYS A 91 5.94 3.91 -10.12
C LYS A 91 4.74 4.32 -9.29
N ALA A 92 4.19 5.51 -9.56
CA ALA A 92 2.91 5.93 -8.98
C ALA A 92 1.77 4.93 -9.23
N GLU A 93 1.81 4.22 -10.35
CA GLU A 93 0.72 3.31 -10.76
C GLU A 93 0.70 2.02 -9.94
N GLU A 94 1.86 1.58 -9.45
CA GLU A 94 2.02 0.39 -8.60
C GLU A 94 1.69 0.68 -7.13
N LEU A 95 1.79 1.96 -6.75
CA LEU A 95 1.51 2.42 -5.39
C LEU A 95 0.03 2.77 -5.23
N ARG A 96 -0.52 2.45 -4.07
CA ARG A 96 -1.85 2.88 -3.63
C ARG A 96 -1.76 3.55 -2.28
N LYS A 97 -2.65 4.50 -2.01
CA LYS A 97 -2.76 5.11 -0.68
C LYS A 97 -3.24 4.06 0.33
N ALA A 98 -2.57 3.98 1.48
CA ALA A 98 -2.86 3.01 2.53
C ALA A 98 -3.98 3.48 3.46
#